data_AF-A0A964QY87-F1
#
_entry.id   AF-A0A964QY87-F1
#
_cell.length_a   1.000
_cell.length_b   1.000
_cell.length_c   1.000
_cell.angle_alpha   90.00
_cell.angle_beta   90.00
_cell.angle_gamma   90.00
#
_symmetry.space_group_name_H-M   'P 1'
#
loop_
_entity.id
_entity.type
_entity.pdbx_description
1 polymer ?
#
loop_
_entity_poly.entity_id
_entity_poly.type
_entity_poly.pdbx_seq_one_letter_code
_entity_poly.pdbx_strand_id
1 'polypeptide(L)'
;MKTIFAAFVSLLLCCSTIRAENSSCHFDTNTLSFAGTPLEQARCLLRPVKRYGELSAPLTALPAPLENLIGQPVKVNLAALQSFLKAHDIAETDIGGPLTNHCAAKYFVIHDTSTPNYGDEMIPTNINTAAWSGNNLNRWTNRPVAHAFVNRLGQSITPHSFTTPWRATKLEVRILRETGRGLFVHTELIQPRRRDPSGGPRNDAIAADPGFTEAQYDRLALLYVSASAQHGSWLIPGYHAAVDAGIPDAHDDPQNFDLAFWAQRLGALSNSLEAKQP
;
A
#
# COMPACT_ATOMS: atom_id res chain seq x y z
N MET A 1 21.49 70.80 29.18
CA MET A 1 21.36 69.36 29.53
C MET A 1 19.89 69.00 29.39
N LYS A 2 19.47 68.47 28.22
CA LYS A 2 19.39 67.03 27.86
C LYS A 2 18.55 66.22 28.85
N THR A 3 17.34 65.81 28.45
CA THR A 3 17.08 64.41 28.06
C THR A 3 15.73 64.28 27.35
N ILE A 4 15.77 63.71 26.14
CA ILE A 4 14.63 63.28 25.33
C ILE A 4 14.40 61.79 25.66
N PHE A 5 13.18 61.40 26.02
CA PHE A 5 12.79 60.00 26.14
C PHE A 5 12.30 59.50 24.79
N ALA A 6 13.04 58.56 24.18
CA ALA A 6 12.63 57.83 22.99
C ALA A 6 11.95 56.52 23.42
N ALA A 7 10.71 56.31 22.97
CA ALA A 7 10.00 55.06 23.15
C ALA A 7 10.37 54.09 22.00
N PHE A 8 10.99 52.97 22.34
CA PHE A 8 11.20 51.85 21.41
C PHE A 8 9.96 50.96 21.44
N VAL A 9 9.25 50.89 20.31
CA VAL A 9 8.21 49.88 20.06
C VAL A 9 8.88 48.69 19.39
N SER A 10 9.05 47.59 20.12
CA SER A 10 9.47 46.31 19.55
C SER A 10 8.30 45.64 18.84
N LEU A 11 8.35 45.62 17.51
CA LEU A 11 7.44 44.86 16.67
C LEU A 11 7.85 43.38 16.72
N LEU A 12 7.14 42.59 17.52
CA LEU A 12 7.26 41.12 17.50
C LEU A 12 6.65 40.60 16.18
N LEU A 13 7.50 40.33 15.19
CA LEU A 13 7.12 39.51 14.05
C LEU A 13 6.87 38.08 14.55
N CYS A 14 5.60 37.74 14.77
CA CYS A 14 5.17 36.35 14.81
C CYS A 14 5.38 35.75 13.42
N CYS A 15 6.52 35.11 13.19
CA CYS A 15 6.65 34.12 12.12
C CYS A 15 5.68 32.99 12.45
N SER A 16 4.47 33.06 11.90
CA SER A 16 3.58 31.91 11.80
C SER A 16 4.33 30.85 11.01
N THR A 17 4.89 29.85 11.68
CA THR A 17 5.30 28.62 11.03
C THR A 17 4.04 28.04 10.42
N ILE A 18 3.90 28.11 9.10
CA ILE A 18 2.91 27.32 8.38
C ILE A 18 3.28 25.87 8.68
N ARG A 19 2.59 25.26 9.64
CA ARG A 19 2.56 23.80 9.73
C ARG A 19 2.01 23.37 8.38
N ALA A 20 2.83 22.71 7.57
CA ALA A 20 2.34 21.99 6.42
C ALA A 20 1.22 21.10 6.95
N GLU A 21 -0.03 21.44 6.61
CA GLU A 21 -1.17 20.63 6.97
C GLU A 21 -0.85 19.22 6.51
N ASN A 22 -1.19 18.25 7.36
CA ASN A 22 -1.29 16.86 6.97
C ASN A 22 -2.49 16.71 6.02
N SER A 23 -2.49 17.46 4.91
CA SER A 23 -3.58 17.47 3.96
C SER A 23 -3.67 16.07 3.38
N SER A 24 -4.86 15.50 3.49
CA SER A 24 -5.18 14.21 2.90
C SER A 24 -5.02 14.30 1.38
N CYS A 25 -4.80 13.15 0.74
CA CYS A 25 -4.89 13.08 -0.71
C CYS A 25 -6.35 13.36 -1.09
N HIS A 26 -6.61 14.50 -1.72
CA HIS A 26 -7.97 14.91 -2.06
C HIS A 26 -8.59 13.92 -3.05
N PHE A 27 -9.72 13.31 -2.68
CA PHE A 27 -10.51 12.45 -3.53
C PHE A 27 -11.77 13.17 -4.01
N ASP A 28 -11.97 13.24 -5.32
CA ASP A 28 -13.17 13.81 -5.92
C ASP A 28 -14.19 12.71 -6.21
N THR A 29 -15.31 12.75 -5.50
CA THR A 29 -16.40 11.77 -5.61
C THR A 29 -17.16 11.87 -6.93
N ASN A 30 -17.05 12.96 -7.68
CA ASN A 30 -17.70 13.10 -8.98
C ASN A 30 -16.91 12.42 -10.09
N THR A 31 -15.58 12.52 -10.04
CA THR A 31 -14.68 11.90 -11.02
C THR A 31 -14.19 10.51 -10.60
N LEU A 32 -14.47 10.11 -9.36
CA LEU A 32 -14.01 8.86 -8.74
C LEU A 32 -12.49 8.72 -8.90
N SER A 33 -11.77 9.76 -8.49
CA SER A 33 -10.32 9.86 -8.60
C SER A 33 -9.73 10.73 -7.49
N PHE A 34 -8.51 10.40 -7.08
CA PHE A 34 -7.65 11.35 -6.39
C PHE A 34 -7.23 12.48 -7.34
N ALA A 35 -6.93 13.65 -6.79
CA ALA A 35 -6.51 14.82 -7.56
C ALA A 35 -5.14 14.62 -8.22
N GLY A 36 -5.00 15.14 -9.44
CA GLY A 36 -3.74 15.13 -10.21
C GLY A 36 -3.64 13.96 -11.20
N THR A 37 -2.50 13.91 -11.88
CA THR A 37 -2.10 12.82 -12.76
C THR A 37 -1.88 11.51 -11.99
N PRO A 38 -1.89 10.33 -12.63
CA PRO A 38 -1.61 9.05 -11.96
C PRO A 38 -0.34 9.06 -11.10
N LEU A 39 0.73 9.70 -11.58
CA LEU A 39 2.00 9.80 -10.86
C LEU A 39 1.90 10.73 -9.63
N GLU A 40 1.23 11.88 -9.76
CA GLU A 40 0.97 12.79 -8.64
C GLU A 40 0.11 12.12 -7.57
N GLN A 41 -0.90 11.36 -7.99
CA GLN A 41 -1.74 10.56 -7.08
C GLN A 41 -0.88 9.56 -6.31
N ALA A 42 -0.03 8.77 -6.98
CA ALA A 42 0.82 7.79 -6.32
C ALA A 42 1.84 8.41 -5.36
N ARG A 43 2.45 9.55 -5.70
CA ARG A 43 3.33 10.30 -4.79
C ARG A 43 2.63 10.77 -3.51
N CYS A 44 1.33 11.06 -3.61
CA CYS A 44 0.51 11.34 -2.43
C CYS A 44 0.13 10.05 -1.69
N LEU A 45 -0.26 9.00 -2.39
CA LEU A 45 -0.80 7.78 -1.77
C LEU A 45 0.28 6.84 -1.19
N LEU A 46 1.54 6.98 -1.60
CA LEU A 46 2.67 6.19 -1.09
C LEU A 46 3.50 6.91 -0.03
N ARG A 47 2.91 7.91 0.64
CA ARG A 47 3.53 8.62 1.76
C ARG A 47 3.85 7.64 2.89
N PRO A 48 5.08 7.64 3.45
CA PRO A 48 5.41 6.76 4.57
C PRO A 48 4.42 6.90 5.72
N VAL A 49 3.85 5.76 6.13
CA VAL A 49 2.85 5.65 7.20
C VAL A 49 3.57 5.42 8.52
N LYS A 50 3.27 6.27 9.50
CA LYS A 50 3.71 6.12 10.88
C LYS A 50 2.56 5.58 11.73
N ARG A 51 2.88 5.21 12.96
CA ARG A 51 1.89 4.75 13.95
C ARG A 51 0.70 5.70 14.04
N TYR A 52 -0.48 5.14 14.26
CA TYR A 52 -1.74 5.91 14.42
C TYR A 52 -2.16 6.68 13.16
N GLY A 53 -1.67 6.27 11.99
CA GLY A 53 -2.11 6.80 10.70
C GLY A 53 -1.50 8.16 10.36
N GLU A 54 -0.46 8.59 11.09
CA GLU A 54 0.26 9.80 10.73
C GLU A 54 1.03 9.58 9.43
N LEU A 55 0.71 10.38 8.41
CA LEU A 55 1.39 10.34 7.13
C LEU A 55 2.56 11.33 7.14
N SER A 56 3.71 10.91 6.61
CA SER A 56 4.82 11.82 6.30
C SER A 56 4.44 12.81 5.20
N ALA A 57 5.26 13.80 4.85
CA ALA A 57 4.95 14.70 3.73
C ALA A 57 4.79 13.95 2.39
N PRO A 58 4.00 14.47 1.42
CA PRO A 58 3.95 13.95 0.05
C PRO A 58 5.34 13.77 -0.55
N LEU A 59 5.52 12.69 -1.32
CA LEU A 59 6.79 12.41 -1.96
C LEU A 59 7.02 13.37 -3.14
N THR A 60 8.21 13.93 -3.26
CA THR A 60 8.59 14.75 -4.43
C THR A 60 8.92 13.89 -5.65
N ALA A 61 9.37 12.66 -5.43
CA ALA A 61 9.65 11.65 -6.44
C ALA A 61 9.45 10.25 -5.85
N LEU A 62 9.09 9.28 -6.70
CA LEU A 62 9.08 7.86 -6.39
C LEU A 62 10.42 7.22 -6.77
N PRO A 63 10.85 6.16 -6.08
CA PRO A 63 11.99 5.38 -6.53
C PRO A 63 11.70 4.71 -7.88
N ALA A 64 12.71 4.62 -8.74
CA ALA A 64 12.61 3.86 -9.98
C ALA A 64 12.35 2.37 -9.68
N PRO A 65 11.55 1.66 -10.52
CA PRO A 65 10.99 2.13 -11.79
C PRO A 65 9.61 2.82 -11.65
N LEU A 66 9.01 2.87 -10.45
CA LEU A 66 7.64 3.34 -10.23
C LEU A 66 7.37 4.71 -10.86
N GLU A 67 8.31 5.64 -10.66
CA GLU A 67 8.27 7.01 -11.20
C GLU A 67 7.99 7.07 -12.72
N ASN A 68 8.50 6.10 -13.46
CA ASN A 68 8.40 6.05 -14.93
C ASN A 68 7.28 5.13 -15.43
N LEU A 69 6.74 4.26 -14.56
CA LEU A 69 5.76 3.26 -14.95
C LEU A 69 4.33 3.73 -14.73
N ILE A 70 4.03 4.35 -13.59
CA ILE A 70 2.66 4.60 -13.14
C ILE A 70 1.85 5.40 -14.16
N GLY A 71 0.66 4.89 -14.49
CA GLY A 71 -0.24 5.48 -15.49
C GLY A 71 0.18 5.25 -16.95
N GLN A 72 1.35 4.67 -17.22
CA GLN A 72 1.78 4.33 -18.58
C GLN A 72 1.17 2.99 -19.04
N PRO A 73 1.03 2.77 -20.36
CA PRO A 73 0.67 1.46 -20.89
C PRO A 73 1.66 0.37 -20.43
N VAL A 74 1.12 -0.77 -20.04
CA VAL A 74 1.94 -1.92 -19.64
C VAL A 74 2.50 -2.60 -20.88
N LYS A 75 3.82 -2.82 -20.89
CA LYS A 75 4.54 -3.52 -21.97
C LYS A 75 4.98 -4.94 -21.59
N VAL A 76 4.47 -5.46 -20.47
CA VAL A 76 4.78 -6.80 -19.99
C VAL A 76 4.28 -7.83 -21.00
N ASN A 77 5.17 -8.71 -21.47
CA ASN A 77 4.79 -9.82 -22.32
C ASN A 77 4.07 -10.89 -21.48
N LEU A 78 2.78 -11.11 -21.77
CA LEU A 78 1.95 -12.10 -21.05
C LEU A 78 2.53 -13.51 -21.11
N ALA A 79 3.10 -13.94 -22.24
CA ALA A 79 3.70 -15.27 -22.37
C ALA A 79 4.97 -15.41 -21.49
N ALA A 80 5.75 -14.33 -21.36
CA ALA A 80 6.91 -14.31 -20.47
C ALA A 80 6.47 -14.37 -19.00
N LEU A 81 5.40 -13.64 -18.63
CA LEU A 81 4.81 -13.69 -17.30
C LEU A 81 4.27 -15.09 -16.99
N GLN A 82 3.51 -15.70 -17.89
CA GLN A 82 3.03 -17.09 -17.74
C GLN A 82 4.17 -18.10 -17.59
N SER A 83 5.24 -17.93 -18.36
CA SER A 83 6.44 -18.77 -18.26
C SER A 83 7.15 -18.58 -16.92
N PHE A 84 7.21 -17.34 -16.42
CA PHE A 84 7.73 -17.04 -15.09
C PHE A 84 6.91 -17.76 -14.01
N LEU A 85 5.58 -17.66 -14.05
CA LEU A 85 4.69 -18.31 -13.09
C LEU A 85 4.87 -19.82 -13.08
N LYS A 86 4.89 -20.45 -14.26
CA LYS A 86 5.13 -21.89 -14.40
C LYS A 86 6.49 -22.30 -13.85
N ALA A 87 7.54 -21.53 -14.10
CA ALA A 87 8.88 -21.84 -13.61
C ALA A 87 9.01 -21.73 -12.08
N HIS A 88 8.12 -20.98 -11.43
CA HIS A 88 8.11 -20.77 -9.97
C HIS A 88 6.97 -21.52 -9.27
N ASP A 89 6.25 -22.39 -9.99
CA ASP A 89 5.09 -23.14 -9.47
C ASP A 89 4.03 -22.22 -8.83
N ILE A 90 3.73 -21.10 -9.51
CA ILE A 90 2.73 -20.13 -9.08
C ILE A 90 1.50 -20.26 -9.96
N ALA A 91 0.33 -20.52 -9.37
CA ALA A 91 -0.93 -20.50 -10.11
C ALA A 91 -1.38 -19.06 -10.39
N GLU A 92 -2.01 -18.82 -11.55
CA GLU A 92 -2.62 -17.51 -11.85
C GLU A 92 -3.70 -17.15 -10.80
N THR A 93 -4.38 -18.15 -10.21
CA THR A 93 -5.32 -17.97 -9.10
C THR A 93 -4.67 -17.52 -7.78
N ASP A 94 -3.36 -17.53 -7.66
CA ASP A 94 -2.65 -16.99 -6.49
C ASP A 94 -2.23 -15.53 -6.68
N ILE A 95 -2.40 -14.99 -7.90
CA ILE A 95 -1.96 -13.65 -8.29
C ILE A 95 -3.06 -12.79 -8.94
N GLY A 96 -4.32 -12.97 -8.52
CA GLY A 96 -5.43 -12.19 -9.05
C GLY A 96 -6.36 -12.91 -10.03
N GLY A 97 -6.09 -14.17 -10.37
CA GLY A 97 -6.86 -14.92 -11.38
C GLY A 97 -6.22 -14.88 -12.77
N PRO A 98 -6.90 -15.42 -13.80
CA PRO A 98 -6.33 -15.55 -15.13
C PRO A 98 -5.73 -14.26 -15.70
N LEU A 99 -4.52 -14.31 -16.26
CA LEU A 99 -3.84 -13.13 -16.80
C LEU A 99 -4.55 -12.53 -18.03
N THR A 100 -5.42 -13.31 -18.68
CA THR A 100 -6.27 -12.86 -19.79
C THR A 100 -7.52 -12.10 -19.32
N ASN A 101 -7.75 -12.01 -18.01
CA ASN A 101 -8.83 -11.21 -17.45
C ASN A 101 -8.62 -9.72 -17.72
N HIS A 102 -9.70 -8.95 -17.58
CA HIS A 102 -9.67 -7.50 -17.61
C HIS A 102 -9.94 -6.91 -16.22
N CYS A 103 -8.95 -6.24 -15.64
CA CYS A 103 -9.10 -5.53 -14.37
C CYS A 103 -9.55 -4.09 -14.62
N ALA A 104 -10.74 -3.74 -14.13
CA ALA A 104 -11.30 -2.39 -14.29
C ALA A 104 -10.85 -1.40 -13.21
N ALA A 105 -10.13 -1.85 -12.18
CA ALA A 105 -9.68 -1.01 -11.08
C ALA A 105 -8.68 0.06 -11.58
N LYS A 106 -8.68 1.22 -10.92
CA LYS A 106 -7.69 2.29 -11.15
C LYS A 106 -6.52 2.21 -10.16
N TYR A 107 -6.79 1.68 -8.97
CA TYR A 107 -5.90 1.73 -7.83
C TYR A 107 -5.49 0.34 -7.35
N PHE A 108 -4.24 0.23 -6.92
CA PHE A 108 -3.69 -0.96 -6.26
C PHE A 108 -3.36 -0.60 -4.80
N VAL A 109 -4.23 -1.00 -3.88
CA VAL A 109 -4.10 -0.64 -2.46
C VAL A 109 -3.30 -1.71 -1.73
N ILE A 110 -2.25 -1.26 -1.05
CA ILE A 110 -1.37 -2.07 -0.23
C ILE A 110 -1.81 -1.91 1.22
N HIS A 111 -2.15 -3.04 1.82
CA HIS A 111 -2.55 -3.19 3.20
C HIS A 111 -1.53 -4.01 3.97
N ASP A 112 -1.63 -3.96 5.28
CA ASP A 112 -1.15 -5.04 6.11
C ASP A 112 -2.23 -5.52 7.08
N THR A 113 -2.20 -6.81 7.38
CA THR A 113 -3.34 -7.46 8.04
C THR A 113 -3.53 -7.01 9.50
N SER A 114 -2.55 -6.30 10.06
CA SER A 114 -2.51 -5.88 11.46
C SER A 114 -2.80 -6.99 12.47
N THR A 115 -2.47 -8.24 12.12
CA THR A 115 -2.92 -9.43 12.85
C THR A 115 -1.97 -10.62 12.63
N PRO A 116 -1.79 -11.49 13.64
CA PRO A 116 -2.32 -11.39 15.00
C PRO A 116 -1.80 -10.16 15.75
N ASN A 117 -2.64 -9.62 16.65
CA ASN A 117 -2.24 -8.60 17.61
C ASN A 117 -1.83 -9.31 18.91
N TYR A 118 -0.55 -9.16 19.29
CA TYR A 118 0.05 -9.77 20.47
C TYR A 118 -0.18 -8.99 21.77
N GLY A 119 -0.89 -7.86 21.74
CA GLY A 119 -1.15 -7.06 22.93
C GLY A 119 0.18 -6.59 23.56
N ASP A 120 0.42 -6.94 24.82
CA ASP A 120 1.67 -6.62 25.51
C ASP A 120 2.83 -7.56 25.18
N GLU A 121 2.54 -8.71 24.60
CA GLU A 121 3.53 -9.73 24.28
C GLU A 121 4.40 -9.31 23.09
N MET A 122 5.65 -9.77 23.09
CA MET A 122 6.57 -9.54 21.97
C MET A 122 6.06 -10.28 20.75
N ILE A 123 6.23 -9.66 19.57
CA ILE A 123 6.02 -10.35 18.30
C ILE A 123 7.01 -11.54 18.24
N PRO A 124 6.55 -12.78 18.00
CA PRO A 124 7.42 -13.94 17.99
C PRO A 124 8.54 -13.82 16.97
N THR A 125 9.73 -14.30 17.32
CA THR A 125 10.90 -14.25 16.44
C THR A 125 10.79 -15.19 15.24
N ASN A 126 9.89 -16.17 15.30
CA ASN A 126 9.70 -17.17 14.24
C ASN A 126 8.66 -16.77 13.18
N ILE A 127 8.14 -15.52 13.19
CA ILE A 127 7.10 -15.05 12.25
C ILE A 127 7.46 -15.27 10.77
N ASN A 128 8.76 -15.27 10.45
CA ASN A 128 9.28 -15.45 9.09
C ASN A 128 9.56 -16.92 8.74
N THR A 129 8.98 -17.88 9.46
CA THR A 129 9.22 -19.32 9.25
C THR A 129 7.91 -20.08 9.03
N ALA A 130 7.98 -21.25 8.39
CA ALA A 130 6.83 -22.13 8.20
C ALA A 130 6.24 -22.66 9.53
N ALA A 131 7.01 -22.64 10.62
CA ALA A 131 6.53 -23.05 11.93
C ALA A 131 5.56 -22.04 12.58
N TRP A 132 5.54 -20.78 12.12
CA TRP A 132 4.59 -19.80 12.61
C TRP A 132 3.23 -19.96 11.93
N SER A 133 2.20 -20.30 12.71
CA SER A 133 0.85 -20.60 12.22
C SER A 133 0.20 -19.43 11.47
N GLY A 134 0.65 -18.20 11.70
CA GLY A 134 0.20 -17.03 10.94
C GLY A 134 0.51 -17.09 9.44
N ASN A 135 1.47 -17.91 9.02
CA ASN A 135 1.79 -18.14 7.61
C ASN A 135 0.83 -19.10 6.89
N ASN A 136 -0.09 -19.75 7.61
CA ASN A 136 -1.10 -20.59 6.99
C ASN A 136 -2.17 -19.73 6.29
N LEU A 137 -2.13 -19.67 4.97
CA LEU A 137 -3.02 -18.87 4.14
C LEU A 137 -4.49 -19.34 4.18
N ASN A 138 -4.77 -20.59 4.55
CA ASN A 138 -6.14 -21.12 4.59
C ASN A 138 -7.08 -20.35 5.53
N ARG A 139 -6.54 -19.57 6.47
CA ARG A 139 -7.35 -18.72 7.35
C ARG A 139 -8.07 -17.59 6.61
N TRP A 140 -7.62 -17.21 5.42
CA TRP A 140 -8.15 -16.07 4.67
C TRP A 140 -9.15 -16.44 3.57
N THR A 141 -9.42 -17.73 3.36
CA THR A 141 -10.30 -18.21 2.28
C THR A 141 -11.78 -18.00 2.57
N ASN A 142 -12.20 -18.11 3.84
CA ASN A 142 -13.63 -18.15 4.20
C ASN A 142 -14.26 -16.79 4.50
N ARG A 143 -13.46 -15.77 4.84
CA ARG A 143 -13.91 -14.40 5.11
C ARG A 143 -12.92 -13.38 4.55
N PRO A 144 -12.69 -13.41 3.23
CA PRO A 144 -11.76 -12.49 2.60
C PRO A 144 -12.24 -11.05 2.76
N VAL A 145 -11.33 -10.17 3.16
CA VAL A 145 -11.55 -8.71 3.21
C VAL A 145 -10.81 -7.99 2.09
N ALA A 146 -10.02 -8.71 1.30
CA ALA A 146 -9.20 -8.18 0.21
C ALA A 146 -9.16 -9.17 -0.96
N HIS A 147 -8.55 -8.75 -2.07
CA HIS A 147 -8.41 -9.60 -3.26
C HIS A 147 -7.32 -10.65 -3.06
N ALA A 148 -6.17 -10.25 -2.52
CA ALA A 148 -5.02 -11.11 -2.31
C ALA A 148 -4.47 -11.00 -0.89
N PHE A 149 -3.92 -12.10 -0.38
CA PHE A 149 -3.19 -12.17 0.88
C PHE A 149 -1.81 -12.75 0.64
N VAL A 150 -0.77 -12.17 1.23
CA VAL A 150 0.63 -12.61 1.08
C VAL A 150 1.23 -12.93 2.45
N ASN A 151 1.63 -14.18 2.67
CA ASN A 151 2.27 -14.58 3.91
C ASN A 151 3.74 -14.13 4.00
N ARG A 152 4.37 -14.29 5.16
CA ARG A 152 5.76 -13.89 5.41
C ARG A 152 6.78 -14.66 4.56
N LEU A 153 6.36 -15.78 3.94
CA LEU A 153 7.17 -16.64 3.09
C LEU A 153 7.03 -16.30 1.60
N GLY A 154 6.25 -15.27 1.24
CA GLY A 154 6.04 -14.86 -0.15
C GLY A 154 5.07 -15.75 -0.95
N GLN A 155 4.33 -16.62 -0.27
CA GLN A 155 3.20 -17.32 -0.87
C GLN A 155 1.97 -16.42 -0.81
N SER A 156 1.06 -16.58 -1.77
CA SER A 156 -0.19 -15.84 -1.79
C SER A 156 -1.38 -16.72 -2.13
N ILE A 157 -2.56 -16.24 -1.73
CA ILE A 157 -3.83 -16.73 -2.25
C ILE A 157 -4.65 -15.53 -2.71
N THR A 158 -5.51 -15.76 -3.70
CA THR A 158 -6.45 -14.74 -4.19
C THR A 158 -7.90 -15.23 -4.01
N PRO A 159 -8.51 -15.05 -2.82
CA PRO A 159 -9.90 -15.43 -2.61
C PRO A 159 -10.90 -14.68 -3.51
N HIS A 160 -10.52 -13.51 -4.03
CA HIS A 160 -11.28 -12.79 -5.05
C HIS A 160 -10.39 -12.41 -6.23
N SER A 161 -10.71 -12.93 -7.42
CA SER A 161 -10.11 -12.45 -8.68
C SER A 161 -10.10 -10.93 -8.75
N PHE A 162 -9.10 -10.32 -9.39
CA PHE A 162 -9.04 -8.87 -9.62
C PHE A 162 -10.19 -8.34 -10.49
N THR A 163 -10.98 -9.22 -11.08
CA THR A 163 -12.23 -8.89 -11.79
C THR A 163 -13.44 -8.77 -10.85
N THR A 164 -13.34 -9.26 -9.61
CA THR A 164 -14.43 -9.21 -8.64
C THR A 164 -14.51 -7.81 -8.04
N PRO A 165 -15.62 -7.07 -8.19
CA PRO A 165 -15.73 -5.73 -7.64
C PRO A 165 -15.88 -5.79 -6.11
N TRP A 166 -14.81 -5.46 -5.41
CA TRP A 166 -14.72 -5.50 -3.94
C TRP A 166 -14.56 -4.10 -3.33
N ARG A 167 -14.61 -4.03 -1.99
CA ARG A 167 -14.32 -2.83 -1.19
C ARG A 167 -13.59 -3.22 0.09
N ALA A 168 -12.52 -2.52 0.44
CA ALA A 168 -11.77 -2.82 1.67
C ALA A 168 -11.35 -1.59 2.48
N THR A 169 -11.57 -0.37 1.97
CA THR A 169 -11.18 0.88 2.64
C THR A 169 -12.39 1.61 3.25
N LYS A 170 -12.17 2.51 4.21
CA LYS A 170 -13.25 3.35 4.73
C LYS A 170 -13.74 4.35 3.69
N LEU A 171 -12.87 4.84 2.81
CA LEU A 171 -13.26 5.65 1.65
C LEU A 171 -14.34 4.93 0.84
N GLU A 172 -14.10 3.67 0.49
CA GLU A 172 -15.06 2.87 -0.27
C GLU A 172 -16.32 2.55 0.53
N VAL A 173 -16.21 2.16 1.80
CA VAL A 173 -17.37 1.67 2.57
C VAL A 173 -18.25 2.81 3.09
N ARG A 174 -17.65 3.94 3.50
CA ARG A 174 -18.36 5.03 4.19
C ARG A 174 -18.74 6.16 3.24
N ILE A 175 -17.87 6.49 2.28
CA ILE A 175 -18.02 7.66 1.41
C ILE A 175 -18.58 7.26 0.04
N LEU A 176 -17.87 6.39 -0.70
CA LEU A 176 -18.24 6.03 -2.08
C LEU A 176 -19.38 5.02 -2.13
N ARG A 177 -19.45 4.11 -1.16
CA ARG A 177 -20.44 3.03 -1.08
C ARG A 177 -20.43 2.20 -2.37
N GLU A 178 -21.53 2.15 -3.11
CA GLU A 178 -21.62 1.35 -4.34
C GLU A 178 -20.94 2.01 -5.54
N THR A 179 -20.79 3.34 -5.56
CA THR A 179 -20.18 4.05 -6.72
C THR A 179 -18.68 3.79 -6.82
N GLY A 180 -18.02 3.47 -5.71
CA GLY A 180 -16.59 3.13 -5.68
C GLY A 180 -16.30 1.63 -5.79
N ARG A 181 -17.31 0.76 -5.85
CA ARG A 181 -17.09 -0.70 -5.81
C ARG A 181 -16.30 -1.17 -7.05
N GLY A 182 -15.18 -1.85 -6.83
CA GLY A 182 -14.30 -2.32 -7.91
C GLY A 182 -13.36 -1.24 -8.46
N LEU A 183 -13.34 -0.04 -7.88
CA LEU A 183 -12.39 1.01 -8.25
C LEU A 183 -10.96 0.68 -7.77
N PHE A 184 -10.84 -0.18 -6.76
CA PHE A 184 -9.61 -0.57 -6.11
C PHE A 184 -9.44 -2.10 -6.14
N VAL A 185 -8.21 -2.56 -6.35
CA VAL A 185 -7.79 -3.91 -5.94
C VAL A 185 -6.97 -3.81 -4.65
N HIS A 186 -7.06 -4.82 -3.80
CA HIS A 186 -6.57 -4.78 -2.43
C HIS A 186 -5.67 -5.98 -2.16
N THR A 187 -4.46 -5.71 -1.68
CA THR A 187 -3.49 -6.74 -1.30
C THR A 187 -3.11 -6.59 0.17
N GLU A 188 -3.33 -7.65 0.93
CA GLU A 188 -3.01 -7.76 2.34
C GLU A 188 -1.67 -8.47 2.55
N LEU A 189 -0.69 -7.76 3.10
CA LEU A 189 0.55 -8.37 3.55
C LEU A 189 0.41 -8.83 5.00
N ILE A 190 0.60 -10.12 5.27
CA ILE A 190 0.52 -10.64 6.64
C ILE A 190 1.59 -9.96 7.50
N GLN A 191 1.12 -9.29 8.54
CA GLN A 191 1.93 -8.48 9.45
C GLN A 191 1.35 -8.60 10.86
N PRO A 192 2.03 -9.30 11.79
CA PRO A 192 1.64 -9.26 13.18
C PRO A 192 1.90 -7.87 13.76
N ARG A 193 1.06 -7.48 14.72
CA ARG A 193 1.20 -6.22 15.46
C ARG A 193 1.24 -6.51 16.96
N ARG A 194 1.61 -5.51 17.74
CA ARG A 194 1.43 -5.48 19.19
C ARG A 194 0.95 -4.11 19.62
N ARG A 195 0.50 -4.04 20.87
CA ARG A 195 0.06 -2.80 21.50
C ARG A 195 1.26 -1.88 21.76
N ASP A 196 1.07 -0.61 21.46
CA ASP A 196 1.88 0.46 22.02
C ASP A 196 1.39 0.78 23.44
N PRO A 197 2.21 0.56 24.49
CA PRO A 197 1.81 0.84 25.89
C PRO A 197 1.60 2.33 26.16
N SER A 198 2.11 3.23 25.31
CA SER A 198 1.84 4.67 25.40
C SER A 198 0.52 5.08 24.74
N GLY A 199 -0.13 4.18 24.01
CA GLY A 199 -1.45 4.38 23.41
C GLY A 199 -2.61 3.93 24.32
N GLY A 200 -3.81 3.85 23.74
CA GLY A 200 -4.99 3.30 24.43
C GLY A 200 -4.91 1.78 24.62
N PRO A 201 -5.71 1.17 25.51
CA PRO A 201 -5.62 -0.24 25.87
C PRO A 201 -5.93 -1.23 24.73
N ARG A 202 -6.53 -0.75 23.63
CA ARG A 202 -6.92 -1.53 22.45
C ARG A 202 -6.33 -0.89 21.20
N ASN A 203 -5.07 -1.18 20.90
CA ASN A 203 -4.39 -0.75 19.68
C ASN A 203 -3.45 -1.84 19.15
N ASP A 204 -3.10 -1.71 17.88
CA ASP A 204 -2.17 -2.54 17.08
C ASP A 204 -1.03 -1.67 16.50
N ALA A 205 -0.66 -0.61 17.22
CA ALA A 205 0.15 0.48 16.70
C ALA A 205 1.63 0.13 16.49
N ILE A 206 2.12 -1.03 16.92
CA ILE A 206 3.51 -1.44 16.72
C ILE A 206 3.56 -2.66 15.79
N ALA A 207 4.11 -2.46 14.59
CA ALA A 207 4.42 -3.54 13.64
C ALA A 207 5.76 -4.22 13.90
N ALA A 208 6.00 -5.34 13.21
CA ALA A 208 7.31 -5.98 13.22
C ALA A 208 8.37 -5.09 12.56
N ASP A 209 9.63 -5.30 12.94
CA ASP A 209 10.78 -4.60 12.37
C ASP A 209 11.89 -5.62 12.03
N PRO A 210 12.30 -5.78 10.76
CA PRO A 210 11.75 -5.10 9.58
C PRO A 210 10.28 -5.43 9.35
N GLY A 211 9.56 -4.47 8.78
CA GLY A 211 8.13 -4.59 8.45
C GLY A 211 7.87 -5.83 7.62
N PHE A 212 8.26 -5.85 6.36
CA PHE A 212 7.97 -6.97 5.43
C PHE A 212 9.22 -7.77 5.06
N THR A 213 9.05 -9.05 4.74
CA THR A 213 10.16 -9.87 4.25
C THR A 213 10.45 -9.60 2.78
N GLU A 214 11.65 -9.94 2.32
CA GLU A 214 11.98 -9.91 0.88
C GLU A 214 10.98 -10.70 0.03
N ALA A 215 10.60 -11.89 0.49
CA ALA A 215 9.64 -12.74 -0.20
C ALA A 215 8.24 -12.09 -0.31
N GLN A 216 7.83 -11.27 0.67
CA GLN A 216 6.60 -10.49 0.57
C GLN A 216 6.69 -9.39 -0.48
N TYR A 217 7.80 -8.67 -0.54
CA TYR A 217 8.00 -7.64 -1.57
C TYR A 217 8.06 -8.24 -2.97
N ASP A 218 8.69 -9.39 -3.15
CA ASP A 218 8.71 -10.12 -4.42
C ASP A 218 7.30 -10.49 -4.88
N ARG A 219 6.52 -11.08 -3.97
CA ARG A 219 5.14 -11.45 -4.29
C ARG A 219 4.26 -10.24 -4.55
N LEU A 220 4.43 -9.16 -3.79
CA LEU A 220 3.70 -7.91 -4.01
C LEU A 220 4.02 -7.30 -5.38
N ALA A 221 5.29 -7.29 -5.79
CA ALA A 221 5.68 -6.86 -7.13
C ALA A 221 4.99 -7.70 -8.21
N LEU A 222 4.93 -9.02 -8.04
CA LEU A 222 4.23 -9.92 -8.96
C LEU A 222 2.73 -9.64 -9.03
N LEU A 223 2.07 -9.41 -7.89
CA LEU A 223 0.66 -9.04 -7.83
C LEU A 223 0.39 -7.70 -8.53
N TYR A 224 1.27 -6.71 -8.34
CA TYR A 224 1.15 -5.41 -8.98
C TYR A 224 1.34 -5.48 -10.50
N VAL A 225 2.32 -6.27 -10.97
CA VAL A 225 2.52 -6.57 -12.40
C VAL A 225 1.30 -7.27 -12.98
N SER A 226 0.78 -8.29 -12.28
CA SER A 226 -0.41 -9.04 -12.71
C SER A 226 -1.64 -8.15 -12.86
N ALA A 227 -1.96 -7.36 -11.83
CA ALA A 227 -3.09 -6.44 -11.84
C ALA A 227 -2.96 -5.39 -12.96
N SER A 228 -1.76 -4.82 -13.12
CA SER A 228 -1.49 -3.83 -14.17
C SER A 228 -1.56 -4.43 -15.57
N ALA A 229 -1.07 -5.67 -15.76
CA ALA A 229 -1.17 -6.37 -17.04
C ALA A 229 -2.63 -6.67 -17.41
N GLN A 230 -3.47 -7.10 -16.46
CA GLN A 230 -4.90 -7.29 -16.67
C GLN A 230 -5.64 -5.97 -16.93
N HIS A 231 -5.14 -4.85 -16.39
CA HIS A 231 -5.70 -3.51 -16.64
C HIS A 231 -5.27 -2.95 -18.02
N GLY A 232 -4.05 -3.21 -18.45
CA GLY A 232 -3.42 -2.67 -19.66
C GLY A 232 -2.60 -1.39 -19.43
N SER A 233 -2.65 -0.81 -18.23
CA SER A 233 -1.79 0.29 -17.79
C SER A 233 -1.31 0.05 -16.36
N TRP A 234 -0.20 0.67 -15.97
CA TRP A 234 0.30 0.56 -14.61
C TRP A 234 -0.65 1.26 -13.65
N LEU A 235 -1.26 0.48 -12.76
CA LEU A 235 -2.22 0.98 -11.77
C LEU A 235 -1.57 1.98 -10.83
N ILE A 236 -2.38 2.81 -10.18
CA ILE A 236 -1.91 3.79 -9.19
C ILE A 236 -1.77 3.08 -7.84
N PRO A 237 -0.55 2.81 -7.34
CA PRO A 237 -0.38 2.19 -6.03
C PRO A 237 -0.66 3.18 -4.92
N GLY A 238 -1.14 2.68 -3.78
CA GLY A 238 -1.38 3.50 -2.60
C GLY A 238 -1.41 2.69 -1.32
N TYR A 239 -1.03 3.31 -0.22
CA TYR A 239 -1.18 2.73 1.12
C TYR A 239 -2.58 2.96 1.64
N HIS A 240 -3.15 1.97 2.33
CA HIS A 240 -4.48 2.05 2.92
C HIS A 240 -4.66 3.30 3.80
N ALA A 241 -3.71 3.59 4.69
CA ALA A 241 -3.76 4.76 5.55
C ALA A 241 -3.84 6.08 4.75
N ALA A 242 -3.17 6.17 3.60
CA ALA A 242 -3.22 7.35 2.74
C ALA A 242 -4.53 7.46 1.96
N VAL A 243 -5.11 6.33 1.55
CA VAL A 243 -6.44 6.27 0.90
C VAL A 243 -7.53 6.72 1.86
N ASP A 244 -7.44 6.34 3.14
CA ASP A 244 -8.40 6.68 4.19
C ASP A 244 -8.09 8.01 4.91
N ALA A 245 -7.08 8.76 4.48
CA ALA A 245 -6.62 9.96 5.15
C ALA A 245 -7.74 10.99 5.36
N GLY A 246 -7.94 11.44 6.60
CA GLY A 246 -8.99 12.39 6.96
C GLY A 246 -10.36 11.76 7.23
N ILE A 247 -10.51 10.43 7.10
CA ILE A 247 -11.72 9.72 7.50
C ILE A 247 -11.59 9.28 8.97
N PRO A 248 -12.60 9.52 9.83
CA PRO A 248 -12.54 9.12 11.24
C PRO A 248 -12.24 7.62 11.43
N ASP A 249 -11.46 7.33 12.46
CA ASP A 249 -10.97 5.99 12.81
C ASP A 249 -10.10 5.32 11.73
N ALA A 250 -9.49 6.07 10.80
CA ALA A 250 -8.60 5.53 9.76
C ALA A 250 -7.51 4.59 10.30
N HIS A 251 -7.11 3.62 9.48
CA HIS A 251 -6.07 2.65 9.85
C HIS A 251 -4.66 3.22 9.60
N ASP A 252 -3.65 2.52 10.11
CA ASP A 252 -2.24 2.92 10.01
C ASP A 252 -1.39 1.97 9.17
N ASP A 253 -2.00 1.18 8.29
CA ASP A 253 -1.34 0.21 7.42
C ASP A 253 -1.03 0.77 6.01
N PRO A 254 0.06 0.30 5.38
CA PRO A 254 1.06 -0.62 5.91
C PRO A 254 2.12 0.10 6.76
N GLN A 255 2.44 -0.41 7.94
CA GLN A 255 3.55 0.11 8.76
C GLN A 255 4.91 -0.52 8.36
N ASN A 256 5.99 0.25 8.53
CA ASN A 256 7.37 -0.17 8.24
C ASN A 256 7.58 -0.67 6.80
N PHE A 257 6.83 -0.12 5.84
CA PHE A 257 6.99 -0.42 4.42
C PHE A 257 8.21 0.30 3.83
N ASP A 258 9.05 -0.45 3.12
CA ASP A 258 10.21 0.05 2.41
C ASP A 258 9.88 0.22 0.92
N LEU A 259 9.52 1.44 0.55
CA LEU A 259 9.13 1.80 -0.81
C LEU A 259 10.29 1.63 -1.81
N ALA A 260 11.51 1.95 -1.40
CA ALA A 260 12.68 1.85 -2.27
C ALA A 260 12.99 0.39 -2.56
N PHE A 261 12.92 -0.47 -1.54
CA PHE A 261 13.16 -1.90 -1.70
C PHE A 261 12.06 -2.56 -2.53
N TRP A 262 10.79 -2.23 -2.33
CA TRP A 262 9.72 -2.74 -3.20
C TRP A 262 9.93 -2.33 -4.67
N ALA A 263 10.29 -1.07 -4.93
CA ALA A 263 10.57 -0.60 -6.27
C ALA A 263 11.78 -1.34 -6.91
N GLN A 264 12.81 -1.64 -6.11
CA GLN A 264 13.91 -2.50 -6.56
C GLN A 264 13.43 -3.90 -6.96
N ARG A 265 12.57 -4.53 -6.16
CA ARG A 265 12.01 -5.85 -6.47
C ARG A 265 11.17 -5.83 -7.74
N LEU A 266 10.35 -4.78 -7.92
CA LEU A 266 9.60 -4.55 -9.15
C LEU A 266 10.53 -4.42 -10.37
N GLY A 267 11.59 -3.62 -10.27
CA GLY A 267 12.57 -3.48 -11.36
C GLY A 267 13.25 -4.80 -11.71
N ALA A 268 13.66 -5.59 -10.71
CA ALA A 268 14.26 -6.90 -10.93
C ALA A 268 13.29 -7.87 -11.64
N LEU A 269 12.02 -7.89 -11.22
CA LEU A 269 10.98 -8.69 -11.86
C LEU A 269 10.77 -8.23 -13.31
N SER A 270 10.56 -6.93 -13.56
CA SER A 270 10.37 -6.39 -14.91
C SER A 270 11.52 -6.77 -15.85
N ASN A 271 12.77 -6.60 -15.42
CA ASN A 271 13.94 -6.98 -16.20
C ASN A 271 13.96 -8.49 -16.52
N SER A 272 13.54 -9.34 -15.58
CA SER A 272 13.47 -10.79 -15.79
C SER A 272 12.40 -11.22 -16.80
N LEU A 273 11.34 -10.42 -16.94
CA LEU A 273 10.26 -10.66 -17.91
C LEU A 273 10.65 -10.16 -19.32
N GLU A 274 11.51 -9.14 -19.41
CA GLU A 274 12.02 -8.61 -20.68
C GLU A 274 13.15 -9.46 -21.28
N ALA A 275 14.10 -9.91 -20.45
CA ALA A 275 15.27 -10.67 -20.88
C ALA A 275 14.97 -12.08 -21.46
N LYS A 276 13.71 -12.53 -21.40
CA LYS A 276 13.26 -13.83 -21.92
C LYS A 276 12.54 -13.74 -23.28
N GLN A 277 12.63 -12.62 -23.98
CA GLN A 277 12.24 -12.56 -25.38
C GLN A 277 13.29 -13.29 -26.24
N PRO A 278 12.92 -14.34 -27.01
CA PRO A 278 13.82 -14.96 -27.98
C PRO A 278 14.16 -14.02 -29.15
#